data_AF-A0A345EC18-F1
#
_entry.id   AF-A0A345EC18-F1
#
_cell.length_a   1.000
_cell.length_b   1.000
_cell.length_c   1.000
_cell.angle_alpha   90.00
_cell.angle_beta   90.00
_cell.angle_gamma   90.00
#
_symmetry.space_group_name_H-M   'P 1'
#
loop_
_entity.id
_entity.type
_entity.pdbx_description
1 polymer ?
#
loop_
_entity_poly.entity_id
_entity_poly.type
_entity_poly.pdbx_seq_one_letter_code
_entity_poly.pdbx_strand_id
1 'polypeptide(L)'
;MSDGDGEKRTIERDCIECGKTIEITVYEDNTYQGGHYFGEFTVPDEDSDGEYKQTGERVGHNVVKWTGDEDSYEYWECDDCYCSPDQ
;
A
#
# COMPACT_ATOMS: atom_id res chain seq x y z
N MET A 1 -29.41 -9.18 25.74
CA MET A 1 -28.19 -8.49 25.28
C MET A 1 -28.02 -8.97 23.86
N SER A 2 -28.26 -8.09 22.89
CA SER A 2 -28.29 -8.49 21.49
C SER A 2 -26.86 -8.57 21.00
N ASP A 3 -26.36 -9.78 20.78
CA ASP A 3 -25.14 -10.05 20.03
C ASP A 3 -25.38 -9.63 18.58
N GLY A 4 -25.17 -8.35 18.32
CA GLY A 4 -25.08 -7.80 16.96
C GLY A 4 -23.72 -8.20 16.40
N ASP A 5 -23.66 -9.36 15.77
CA ASP A 5 -22.55 -9.78 14.92
C ASP A 5 -22.55 -8.86 13.68
N GLY A 6 -21.97 -7.67 13.82
CA GLY A 6 -21.74 -6.76 12.70
C GLY A 6 -20.87 -7.45 11.66
N GLU A 7 -21.19 -7.30 10.38
CA GLU A 7 -20.50 -7.97 9.28
C GLU A 7 -19.02 -7.53 9.24
N LYS A 8 -18.14 -8.35 9.82
CA LYS A 8 -16.69 -8.22 9.71
C LYS A 8 -16.21 -8.97 8.48
N ARG A 9 -15.30 -8.37 7.71
CA ARG A 9 -14.63 -9.06 6.59
C ARG A 9 -13.16 -9.23 6.90
N THR A 10 -12.61 -10.36 6.51
CA THR A 10 -11.16 -10.62 6.56
C THR A 10 -10.59 -10.41 5.16
N ILE A 11 -9.49 -9.67 5.08
CA ILE A 11 -8.67 -9.53 3.87
C ILE A 11 -7.28 -10.05 4.16
N GLU A 12 -6.63 -10.59 3.14
CA GLU A 12 -5.23 -11.01 3.23
C GLU A 12 -4.35 -9.99 2.49
N ARG A 13 -3.20 -9.67 3.07
CA ARG A 13 -2.15 -8.82 2.49
C ARG A 13 -0.80 -9.40 2.80
N ASP A 14 0.21 -9.06 2.02
CA ASP A 14 1.57 -9.45 2.33
C ASP A 14 2.32 -8.27 2.94
N CYS A 15 3.09 -8.56 4.00
CA CYS A 15 3.99 -7.58 4.59
C CYS A 15 5.06 -7.20 3.57
N ILE A 16 5.17 -5.91 3.23
CA ILE A 16 6.17 -5.44 2.27
C ILE A 16 7.60 -5.67 2.78
N GLU A 17 7.81 -5.58 4.09
CA GLU A 17 9.14 -5.73 4.69
C GLU A 17 9.63 -7.19 4.74
N CYS A 18 8.77 -8.12 5.19
CA CYS A 18 9.18 -9.52 5.42
C CYS A 18 8.50 -10.57 4.56
N GLY A 19 7.52 -10.18 3.71
CA GLY A 19 6.78 -11.07 2.82
C GLY A 19 5.81 -12.05 3.51
N LYS A 20 5.63 -11.95 4.83
CA LYS A 20 4.63 -12.77 5.54
C LYS A 20 3.22 -12.32 5.14
N THR A 21 2.33 -13.27 4.90
CA THR A 21 0.90 -12.99 4.77
C THR A 21 0.32 -12.55 6.12
N ILE A 22 -0.51 -11.52 6.07
CA ILE A 22 -1.15 -10.81 7.15
C ILE A 22 -2.66 -10.96 6.97
N GLU A 23 -3.35 -11.44 8.02
CA GLU A 23 -4.80 -11.47 8.07
C GLU A 23 -5.32 -10.19 8.73
N ILE A 24 -6.06 -9.38 7.97
CA ILE A 24 -6.61 -8.11 8.44
C ILE A 24 -8.12 -8.22 8.57
N THR A 25 -8.65 -7.98 9.76
CA THR A 25 -10.08 -7.85 10.00
C THR A 25 -10.49 -6.40 9.80
N VAL A 26 -11.43 -6.14 8.89
CA VAL A 26 -12.02 -4.81 8.66
C VAL A 26 -13.44 -4.79 9.22
N TYR A 27 -13.71 -3.80 10.05
CA TYR A 27 -15.01 -3.58 10.70
C TYR A 27 -15.88 -2.60 9.92
N GLU A 28 -17.19 -2.56 10.20
CA GLU A 28 -18.16 -1.71 9.50
C GLU A 28 -17.87 -0.20 9.65
N ASP A 29 -17.22 0.20 10.73
CA ASP A 29 -16.81 1.59 10.97
C ASP A 29 -15.51 1.98 10.23
N ASN A 30 -14.99 1.10 9.38
CA ASN A 30 -13.72 1.21 8.66
C ASN A 30 -12.47 1.22 9.55
N THR A 31 -12.61 0.84 10.82
CA THR A 31 -11.44 0.44 11.60
C THR A 31 -10.97 -0.94 11.15
N TYR A 32 -9.72 -1.27 11.47
CA TYR A 32 -9.15 -2.57 11.13
C TYR A 32 -8.18 -3.04 12.21
N GLN A 33 -7.93 -4.36 12.21
CA GLN A 33 -6.97 -5.02 13.11
C GLN A 33 -6.19 -6.10 12.33
N GLY A 34 -4.91 -6.27 12.66
CA GLY A 34 -4.09 -7.38 12.17
C GLY A 34 -2.89 -6.98 11.31
N GLY A 35 -2.73 -5.70 11.00
CA GLY A 35 -1.55 -5.15 10.32
C GLY A 35 -1.53 -3.63 10.39
N HIS A 36 -0.57 -3.01 9.69
CA HIS A 36 -0.38 -1.56 9.66
C HIS A 36 -0.36 -1.04 8.22
N TYR A 37 -1.32 -0.19 7.87
CA TYR A 37 -1.41 0.45 6.55
C TYR A 37 -0.70 1.81 6.54
N PHE A 38 0.20 2.01 5.57
CA PHE A 38 0.98 3.25 5.44
C PHE A 38 0.56 4.13 4.27
N GLY A 39 -0.28 3.60 3.37
CA GLY A 39 -0.69 4.30 2.16
C GLY A 39 -0.55 3.43 0.93
N GLU A 40 -0.72 4.08 -0.20
CA GLU A 40 -0.68 3.48 -1.53
C GLU A 40 0.45 4.14 -2.33
N PHE A 41 1.14 3.35 -3.14
CA PHE A 41 2.14 3.85 -4.07
C PHE A 41 1.85 3.31 -5.46
N THR A 42 2.18 4.13 -6.46
CA THR A 42 2.05 3.75 -7.87
C THR A 42 3.43 3.48 -8.47
N VAL A 43 3.49 2.49 -9.34
CA VAL A 43 4.67 2.17 -10.14
C VAL A 43 4.26 2.05 -11.60
N PRO A 44 5.17 2.35 -12.54
CA PRO A 44 4.92 2.05 -13.96
C PRO A 44 4.55 0.58 -14.17
N ASP A 45 3.47 0.33 -14.91
CA ASP A 45 3.13 -1.01 -15.38
C ASP A 45 4.20 -1.48 -16.38
N GLU A 46 4.76 -2.67 -16.15
CA GLU A 46 5.81 -3.27 -16.97
C GLU A 46 5.35 -3.58 -18.41
N ASP A 47 4.05 -3.81 -18.60
CA ASP A 47 3.43 -4.07 -19.90
C ASP A 47 3.00 -2.77 -20.61
N SER A 48 3.21 -1.60 -20.02
CA SER A 48 2.81 -0.31 -20.60
C SER A 48 3.85 0.24 -21.58
N ASP A 49 3.38 0.77 -22.72
CA ASP A 49 4.20 1.46 -23.74
C ASP A 49 4.64 2.90 -23.32
N GLY A 50 4.55 3.23 -22.03
CA GLY A 50 4.89 4.54 -21.50
C GLY A 50 6.37 4.88 -21.58
N GLU A 51 6.67 6.17 -21.38
CA GLU A 51 8.05 6.64 -21.24
C GLU A 51 8.11 7.79 -20.23
N TYR A 52 9.28 7.99 -19.61
CA TYR A 52 9.52 9.15 -18.77
C TYR A 52 9.79 10.38 -19.64
N LYS A 53 8.88 11.36 -19.63
CA LYS A 53 9.05 12.63 -20.34
C LYS A 53 9.41 13.74 -19.38
N GLN A 54 10.40 14.55 -19.76
CA GLN A 54 10.72 15.76 -19.03
C GLN A 54 9.55 16.76 -19.13
N THR A 55 9.08 17.21 -17.97
CA THR A 55 7.99 18.19 -17.81
C THR A 55 8.50 19.52 -17.26
N GLY A 56 9.73 19.56 -16.75
CA GLY A 56 10.35 20.80 -16.29
C GLY A 56 11.77 20.60 -15.76
N GLU A 57 12.26 21.62 -15.03
CA GLU A 57 13.53 21.58 -14.31
C GLU A 57 13.32 22.23 -12.93
N ARG A 58 13.89 21.65 -11.88
CA ARG A 58 13.89 22.18 -10.52
C ARG A 58 15.28 22.04 -9.92
N VAL A 59 15.88 23.17 -9.54
CA VAL A 59 17.21 23.22 -8.90
C VAL A 59 18.27 22.47 -9.74
N GLY A 60 18.26 22.67 -11.07
CA GLY A 60 19.19 21.99 -11.98
C GLY A 60 18.91 20.49 -12.21
N HIS A 61 17.79 19.97 -11.72
CA HIS A 61 17.34 18.60 -11.96
C HIS A 61 16.13 18.57 -12.88
N ASN A 62 16.18 17.70 -13.89
CA ASN A 62 15.03 17.47 -14.77
C ASN A 62 13.87 16.87 -13.97
N VAL A 63 12.71 17.51 -14.04
CA VAL A 63 11.46 16.95 -13.54
C VAL A 63 10.87 16.12 -14.67
N VAL A 64 10.68 14.82 -14.42
CA VAL A 64 10.10 13.88 -15.39
C VAL A 64 8.76 13.36 -14.89
N LYS A 65 7.90 12.94 -15.82
CA LYS A 65 6.65 12.26 -15.53
C LYS A 65 6.51 11.03 -16.43
N TRP A 66 6.10 9.91 -15.86
CA TRP A 66 5.69 8.72 -16.61
C TRP A 66 4.41 9.01 -17.41
N THR A 67 4.36 8.54 -18.66
CA THR A 67 3.20 8.76 -19.54
C THR A 67 2.37 7.53 -19.83
N GLY A 68 2.80 6.37 -19.33
CA GLY A 68 2.06 5.12 -19.49
C GLY A 68 1.10 4.87 -18.34
N ASP A 69 0.56 3.66 -18.33
CA ASP A 69 -0.26 3.12 -17.26
C ASP A 69 0.60 2.83 -16.02
N GLU A 70 -0.03 2.88 -14.87
CA GLU A 70 0.59 2.67 -13.57
C GLU A 70 -0.21 1.64 -12.78
N ASP A 71 0.49 0.74 -12.12
CA ASP A 71 -0.08 -0.18 -11.14
C ASP A 71 -0.02 0.42 -9.75
N SER A 72 -1.04 0.12 -8.96
CA SER A 72 -1.21 0.66 -7.62
C SER A 72 -1.11 -0.45 -6.57
N TYR A 73 -0.31 -0.19 -5.54
CA TYR A 73 -0.04 -1.16 -4.48
C TYR A 73 -0.22 -0.53 -3.10
N GLU A 74 -0.89 -1.24 -2.22
CA GLU A 74 -1.03 -0.87 -0.82
C GLU A 74 0.24 -1.27 -0.06
N TYR A 75 0.79 -0.36 0.76
CA TYR A 75 1.90 -0.64 1.64
C TYR A 75 1.40 -1.08 3.02
N TRP A 76 1.63 -2.36 3.32
CA TRP A 76 1.25 -3.01 4.58
C TRP A 76 2.46 -3.61 5.29
N GLU A 77 2.49 -3.48 6.62
CA GLU A 77 3.44 -4.19 7.47
C GLU A 77 2.73 -5.01 8.55
N CYS A 78 3.36 -6.11 8.97
CA CYS A 78 2.93 -6.85 10.15
C CYS A 78 3.43 -6.18 11.43
N ASP A 79 2.83 -6.52 12.56
CA ASP A 79 3.16 -5.95 13.88
C ASP A 79 4.66 -6.07 14.22
N ASP A 80 5.29 -7.20 13.85
CA ASP A 80 6.72 -7.45 14.08
C ASP A 80 7.60 -6.43 13.37
N CYS A 81 7.30 -6.15 12.08
CA CYS A 81 8.08 -5.23 11.25
C CYS A 81 7.79 -3.77 11.61
N TYR A 82 6.53 -3.46 11.88
CA TYR A 82 6.10 -2.13 12.34
C TYR A 82 6.78 -1.73 13.65
N CYS A 83 6.88 -2.66 14.60
CA CYS A 83 7.49 -2.40 15.91
C CYS A 83 9.01 -2.55 15.92
N SER A 84 9.65 -2.82 14.77
CA SER A 84 11.08 -3.06 14.72
C SER A 84 11.86 -1.79 15.12
N PRO A 85 12.87 -1.90 16.00
CA PRO A 85 13.69 -0.75 16.40
C PRO A 85 14.62 -0.23 15.29
N ASP A 86 14.73 -0.97 14.18
CA ASP A 86 15.59 -0.67 13.04
C ASP A 86 14.89 0.13 11.92
N GLN A 87 13.64 0.57 12.15
CA GLN A 87 12.87 1.47 11.26
C GLN A 87 13.34 2.93 11.35
#